data_AF-A0A832WM23-F1
#
_entry.id   AF-A0A832WM23-F1
#
_cell.length_a   1.000
_cell.length_b   1.000
_cell.length_c   1.000
_cell.angle_alpha   90.00
_cell.angle_beta   90.00
_cell.angle_gamma   90.00
#
_symmetry.space_group_name_H-M   'P 1'
#
loop_
_entity.id
_entity.type
_entity.pdbx_description
1 polymer ?
#
loop_
_entity_poly.entity_id
_entity_poly.type
_entity_poly.pdbx_seq_one_letter_code
_entity_poly.pdbx_strand_id
1 'polypeptide(L)'
;MSSETLKIAVLGGTGNIGEGMVLRLALQNLMAEGVKNEIIIGSRSKEAADEAAKQDLSELENCGFDTSRINITGNTNLEAAKAAEIIILSLRFDHVIPLLHEIRETIENKIIITPVVPMVKEGDLFVYKPPEEGSAALAIQKNVPASTKVVAAFH
;
A
#
# COMPACT_ATOMS: atom_id res chain seq x y z
N MET A 1 -0.86 25.55 -10.12
CA MET A 1 0.04 24.42 -9.77
C MET A 1 -0.49 23.22 -10.52
N SER A 2 0.37 22.48 -11.23
CA SER A 2 -0.03 21.32 -12.02
C SER A 2 -0.99 20.45 -11.20
N SER A 3 -2.11 20.04 -11.79
CA SER A 3 -3.03 19.08 -11.17
C SER A 3 -2.31 17.73 -11.09
N GLU A 4 -1.37 17.59 -10.16
CA GLU A 4 -0.56 16.38 -10.01
C GLU A 4 -1.43 15.27 -9.45
N THR A 5 -1.78 14.34 -10.33
CA THR A 5 -2.31 13.03 -9.96
C THR A 5 -1.20 12.27 -9.25
N LEU A 6 -1.40 11.93 -7.97
CA LEU A 6 -0.41 11.17 -7.19
C LEU A 6 -0.42 9.69 -7.58
N LYS A 7 0.74 9.08 -7.75
CA LYS A 7 0.83 7.62 -7.94
C LYS A 7 1.06 6.91 -6.62
N ILE A 8 0.07 6.12 -6.19
CA ILE A 8 0.07 5.45 -4.89
C ILE A 8 0.07 3.93 -5.09
N ALA A 9 1.11 3.25 -4.63
CA ALA A 9 1.14 1.80 -4.58
C ALA A 9 0.67 1.30 -3.21
N VAL A 10 -0.17 0.26 -3.20
CA VAL A 10 -0.57 -0.47 -1.98
C VAL A 10 0.02 -1.88 -2.08
N LEU A 11 1.17 -2.12 -1.44
CA LEU A 11 1.89 -3.39 -1.50
C LEU A 11 1.31 -4.38 -0.49
N GLY A 12 0.95 -5.57 -0.97
CA GLY A 12 0.04 -6.46 -0.23
C GLY A 12 -1.41 -5.97 -0.32
N GLY A 13 -1.75 -5.22 -1.36
CA GLY A 13 -3.05 -4.56 -1.52
C GLY A 13 -4.23 -5.52 -1.68
N THR A 14 -3.98 -6.79 -1.99
CA THR A 14 -5.02 -7.83 -2.16
C THR A 14 -5.59 -8.36 -0.85
N GLY A 15 -5.13 -7.87 0.31
CA GLY A 15 -5.67 -8.25 1.62
C GLY A 15 -6.67 -7.21 2.14
N ASN A 16 -7.46 -7.57 3.15
CA ASN A 16 -8.58 -6.75 3.66
C ASN A 16 -8.21 -5.28 3.99
N ILE A 17 -7.06 -5.03 4.60
CA ILE A 17 -6.60 -3.66 4.90
C ILE A 17 -6.25 -2.93 3.60
N GLY A 18 -5.58 -3.62 2.68
CA GLY A 18 -5.17 -3.10 1.38
C GLY A 18 -6.36 -2.69 0.53
N GLU A 19 -7.33 -3.58 0.35
CA GLU A 19 -8.60 -3.33 -0.34
C GLU A 19 -9.31 -2.10 0.27
N GLY A 20 -9.48 -2.07 1.60
CA GLY A 20 -10.11 -0.95 2.28
C GLY A 20 -9.41 0.40 2.06
N MET A 21 -8.09 0.40 1.89
CA MET A 21 -7.29 1.58 1.53
C MET A 21 -7.48 1.96 0.06
N VAL A 22 -7.38 0.98 -0.86
CA VAL A 22 -7.55 1.20 -2.30
C VAL A 22 -8.89 1.85 -2.59
N LEU A 23 -9.99 1.29 -2.06
CA LEU A 23 -11.34 1.82 -2.25
C LEU A 23 -11.47 3.27 -1.76
N ARG A 24 -10.92 3.60 -0.58
CA ARG A 24 -11.00 4.95 -0.01
C ARG A 24 -10.15 5.97 -0.75
N LEU A 25 -8.97 5.57 -1.22
CA LEU A 25 -8.12 6.41 -2.08
C LEU A 25 -8.82 6.67 -3.41
N ALA A 26 -9.47 5.65 -3.98
CA ALA A 26 -10.19 5.75 -5.24
C ALA A 26 -11.36 6.73 -5.15
N LEU A 27 -12.09 6.72 -4.03
CA LEU A 27 -13.19 7.65 -3.77
C LEU A 27 -12.75 9.12 -3.71
N GLN A 28 -11.47 9.42 -3.39
CA GLN A 28 -10.95 10.80 -3.45
C GLN A 28 -11.03 11.37 -4.87
N ASN A 29 -10.96 10.53 -5.90
CA ASN A 29 -11.09 10.97 -7.29
C ASN A 29 -12.48 11.50 -7.63
N LEU A 30 -13.51 11.12 -6.85
CA LEU A 30 -14.89 11.58 -7.04
C LEU A 30 -15.21 12.86 -6.27
N MET A 31 -14.42 13.18 -5.25
CA MET A 31 -14.62 14.38 -4.43
C MET A 31 -14.15 15.65 -5.17
N ALA A 32 -14.89 16.74 -5.01
CA ALA A 32 -14.56 18.03 -5.64
C ALA A 32 -13.21 18.58 -5.15
N GLU A 33 -12.95 18.47 -3.85
CA GLU A 33 -11.69 18.87 -3.20
C GLU A 33 -10.73 17.69 -2.97
N GLY A 34 -11.08 16.51 -3.46
CA GLY A 34 -10.28 15.30 -3.27
C GLY A 34 -9.01 15.31 -4.12
N VAL A 35 -7.93 14.79 -3.55
CA VAL A 35 -6.64 14.67 -4.21
C VAL A 35 -6.73 13.57 -5.28
N LYS A 36 -6.43 13.94 -6.54
CA LYS A 36 -6.46 12.98 -7.64
C LYS A 36 -5.30 12.01 -7.53
N ASN A 37 -5.58 10.73 -7.74
CA ASN A 37 -4.60 9.67 -7.59
C ASN A 37 -4.82 8.49 -8.56
N GLU A 38 -3.71 7.86 -8.94
CA GLU A 38 -3.65 6.57 -9.62
C GLU A 38 -3.21 5.52 -8.60
N ILE A 39 -4.01 4.46 -8.47
CA ILE A 39 -3.77 3.44 -7.46
C ILE A 39 -3.22 2.18 -8.11
N ILE A 40 -2.16 1.64 -7.53
CA ILE A 40 -1.47 0.45 -8.02
C ILE A 40 -1.45 -0.59 -6.91
N ILE A 41 -2.23 -1.66 -7.07
CA ILE A 41 -2.23 -2.81 -6.18
C ILE A 41 -0.96 -3.61 -6.46
N GLY A 42 -0.11 -3.76 -5.44
CA GLY A 42 1.06 -4.64 -5.47
C GLY A 42 0.76 -6.00 -4.86
N SER A 43 1.13 -7.08 -5.56
CA SER A 43 1.10 -8.44 -5.04
C SER A 43 2.32 -9.25 -5.47
N ARG A 44 2.48 -10.45 -4.93
CA ARG A 44 3.47 -11.42 -5.41
C ARG A 44 3.09 -12.03 -6.75
N SER A 45 1.80 -12.08 -7.07
CA SER A 45 1.27 -12.50 -8.37
C SER A 45 0.63 -11.30 -9.04
N LYS A 46 1.08 -10.98 -10.25
CA LYS A 46 0.48 -9.92 -11.04
C LYS A 46 -0.99 -10.21 -11.35
N GLU A 47 -1.29 -11.46 -11.65
CA GLU A 47 -2.65 -11.94 -11.93
C GLU A 47 -3.58 -11.70 -10.74
N ALA A 48 -3.13 -12.01 -9.52
CA ALA A 48 -3.91 -11.77 -8.31
C ALA A 48 -4.15 -10.27 -8.05
N ALA A 49 -3.17 -9.41 -8.35
CA ALA A 49 -3.34 -7.97 -8.24
C ALA A 49 -4.29 -7.41 -9.31
N ASP A 50 -4.19 -7.89 -10.55
CA ASP A 50 -5.07 -7.47 -11.65
C ASP A 50 -6.52 -7.88 -11.39
N GLU A 51 -6.73 -9.07 -10.80
CA GLU A 51 -8.06 -9.52 -10.40
C GLU A 51 -8.61 -8.70 -9.23
N ALA A 52 -7.79 -8.41 -8.21
CA ALA A 52 -8.21 -7.53 -7.11
C ALA A 52 -8.58 -6.12 -7.60
N ALA A 53 -7.84 -5.55 -8.54
CA ALA A 53 -8.15 -4.24 -9.12
C ALA A 53 -9.52 -4.20 -9.81
N LYS A 54 -9.89 -5.28 -10.51
CA LYS A 54 -11.22 -5.41 -11.13
C LYS A 54 -12.32 -5.57 -10.06
N GLN A 55 -12.05 -6.36 -9.03
CA GLN A 55 -12.98 -6.57 -7.92
C GLN A 55 -13.26 -5.26 -7.18
N ASP A 56 -12.23 -4.48 -6.87
CA ASP A 56 -12.35 -3.19 -6.20
C ASP A 56 -13.18 -2.19 -7.04
N LEU A 57 -12.96 -2.13 -8.35
CA LEU A 57 -13.77 -1.31 -9.25
C LEU A 57 -15.24 -1.77 -9.26
N SER A 58 -15.47 -3.08 -9.37
CA SER A 58 -16.83 -3.64 -9.33
C SER A 58 -17.53 -3.37 -8.00
N GLU A 59 -16.82 -3.41 -6.88
CA GLU A 59 -17.36 -3.11 -5.56
C GLU A 59 -17.81 -1.65 -5.45
N LEU A 60 -17.03 -0.71 -5.99
CA LEU A 60 -17.41 0.70 -6.05
C LEU A 60 -18.66 0.91 -6.93
N GLU A 61 -18.75 0.24 -8.06
CA GLU A 61 -19.93 0.27 -8.95
C GLU A 61 -21.17 -0.30 -8.26
N ASN A 62 -21.03 -1.44 -7.55
CA ASN A 62 -22.10 -2.05 -6.77
C ASN A 62 -22.60 -1.12 -5.65
N CYS A 63 -21.71 -0.30 -5.10
CA CYS A 63 -22.03 0.75 -4.13
C CYS A 63 -22.65 2.01 -4.77
N GLY A 64 -22.80 2.06 -6.10
CA GLY A 64 -23.44 3.15 -6.84
C GLY A 64 -22.51 4.31 -7.22
N PHE A 65 -21.19 4.14 -7.14
CA PHE A 65 -20.23 5.16 -7.55
C PHE A 65 -19.94 5.12 -9.06
N ASP A 66 -19.74 6.30 -9.67
CA ASP A 66 -19.25 6.41 -11.06
C ASP A 66 -17.73 6.19 -11.10
N THR A 67 -17.32 5.02 -11.57
CA THR A 67 -15.91 4.60 -11.66
C THR A 67 -15.20 5.08 -12.93
N SER A 68 -15.86 5.81 -13.83
CA SER A 68 -15.26 6.26 -15.10
C SER A 68 -14.01 7.14 -14.95
N ARG A 69 -13.84 7.74 -13.76
CA ARG A 69 -12.69 8.60 -13.40
C ARG A 69 -11.74 7.95 -12.40
N ILE A 70 -11.95 6.68 -12.06
CA ILE A 70 -11.14 5.93 -11.11
C ILE A 70 -10.19 5.03 -11.89
N ASN A 71 -8.91 5.07 -11.55
CA ASN A 71 -7.90 4.20 -12.13
C ASN A 71 -7.24 3.35 -11.02
N ILE A 72 -7.59 2.06 -10.99
CA ILE A 72 -7.00 1.05 -10.12
C ILE A 72 -6.36 0.01 -11.04
N THR A 73 -5.07 -0.28 -10.82
CA THR A 73 -4.32 -1.25 -11.62
C THR A 73 -3.63 -2.29 -10.73
N GLY A 74 -3.43 -3.50 -11.24
CA GLY A 74 -2.68 -4.54 -10.56
C GLY A 74 -1.29 -4.74 -11.14
N ASN A 75 -0.28 -4.95 -10.28
CA ASN A 75 1.09 -5.25 -10.69
C ASN A 75 1.81 -6.13 -9.66
N THR A 76 3.00 -6.62 -10.03
CA THR A 76 3.91 -7.17 -9.02
C THR A 76 4.31 -6.09 -8.01
N ASN A 77 4.67 -6.48 -6.78
CA ASN A 77 5.14 -5.54 -5.77
C ASN A 77 6.30 -4.67 -6.27
N LEU A 78 7.25 -5.27 -7.00
CA LEU A 78 8.40 -4.57 -7.56
C LEU A 78 7.99 -3.52 -8.60
N GLU A 79 7.12 -3.89 -9.55
CA GLU A 79 6.63 -2.98 -10.58
C GLU A 79 5.78 -1.86 -9.98
N ALA A 80 4.92 -2.17 -9.02
CA ALA A 80 4.11 -1.19 -8.30
C ALA A 80 4.99 -0.20 -7.53
N ALA A 81 5.98 -0.69 -6.78
CA ALA A 81 6.95 0.15 -6.07
C ALA A 81 7.75 1.05 -7.03
N LYS A 82 8.11 0.54 -8.21
CA LYS A 82 8.81 1.32 -9.23
C LYS A 82 7.95 2.44 -9.81
N ALA A 83 6.67 2.19 -10.06
CA ALA A 83 5.75 3.13 -10.70
C ALA A 83 5.22 4.23 -9.77
N ALA A 84 5.11 3.95 -8.46
CA ALA A 84 4.50 4.87 -7.49
C ALA A 84 5.47 5.90 -6.91
N GLU A 85 4.95 6.98 -6.34
CA GLU A 85 5.70 7.99 -5.57
C GLU A 85 5.48 7.82 -4.05
N ILE A 86 4.29 7.33 -3.70
CA ILE A 86 3.88 6.98 -2.35
C ILE A 86 3.58 5.48 -2.31
N ILE A 87 4.09 4.79 -1.31
CA ILE A 87 3.96 3.36 -1.14
C ILE A 87 3.35 3.09 0.23
N ILE A 88 2.26 2.33 0.28
CA ILE A 88 1.61 1.90 1.51
C ILE A 88 1.87 0.41 1.70
N LEU A 89 2.38 0.01 2.86
CA LEU A 89 2.67 -1.39 3.18
C LEU A 89 1.49 -2.04 3.91
N SER A 90 0.64 -2.78 3.21
CA SER A 90 -0.53 -3.47 3.79
C SER A 90 -0.31 -4.99 3.95
N LEU A 91 0.88 -5.37 4.38
CA LEU A 91 1.28 -6.78 4.59
C LEU A 91 1.68 -7.04 6.05
N ARG A 92 1.68 -8.31 6.44
CA ARG A 92 2.16 -8.74 7.75
C ARG A 92 3.65 -8.43 7.92
N PHE A 93 4.06 -8.15 9.15
CA PHE A 93 5.43 -7.73 9.47
C PHE A 93 6.52 -8.71 9.02
N ASP A 94 6.26 -10.02 9.10
CA ASP A 94 7.15 -11.10 8.66
C ASP A 94 7.50 -11.05 7.16
N HIS A 95 6.67 -10.38 6.35
CA HIS A 95 6.90 -10.21 4.92
C HIS A 95 7.47 -8.84 4.56
N VAL A 96 7.53 -7.88 5.49
CA VAL A 96 7.95 -6.50 5.20
C VAL A 96 9.43 -6.42 4.87
N ILE A 97 10.31 -6.92 5.74
CA ILE A 97 11.76 -6.79 5.52
C ILE A 97 12.22 -7.51 4.24
N PRO A 98 11.79 -8.75 3.95
CA PRO A 98 12.09 -9.38 2.66
C PRO A 98 11.64 -8.56 1.46
N LEU A 99 10.44 -7.99 1.51
CA LEU A 99 9.92 -7.13 0.44
C LEU A 99 10.78 -5.87 0.27
N LEU A 100 11.19 -5.21 1.36
CA LEU A 100 12.04 -4.02 1.30
C LEU A 100 13.40 -4.31 0.66
N HIS A 101 13.96 -5.50 0.86
CA HIS A 101 15.18 -5.92 0.17
C HIS A 101 14.95 -6.08 -1.33
N GLU A 102 13.84 -6.69 -1.75
CA GLU A 102 13.47 -6.87 -3.16
C GLU A 102 13.30 -5.53 -3.89
N ILE A 103 12.63 -4.56 -3.27
CA ILE A 103 12.29 -3.28 -3.91
C ILE A 103 13.29 -2.16 -3.59
N ARG A 104 14.41 -2.46 -2.92
CA ARG A 104 15.31 -1.45 -2.34
C ARG A 104 15.73 -0.35 -3.32
N GLU A 105 16.09 -0.73 -4.54
CA GLU A 105 16.55 0.20 -5.57
C GLU A 105 15.42 1.06 -6.14
N THR A 106 14.17 0.62 -6.05
CA THR A 106 13.02 1.30 -6.66
C THR A 106 12.36 2.32 -5.73
N ILE A 107 12.76 2.36 -4.46
CA ILE A 107 12.14 3.19 -3.42
C ILE A 107 12.92 4.44 -3.02
N GLU A 108 14.07 4.70 -3.64
CA GLU A 108 14.84 5.92 -3.38
C GLU A 108 14.03 7.19 -3.65
N ASN A 109 14.17 8.18 -2.76
CA ASN A 109 13.44 9.46 -2.80
C ASN A 109 11.90 9.35 -2.72
N LYS A 110 11.36 8.18 -2.36
CA LYS A 110 9.91 7.95 -2.22
C LYS A 110 9.44 8.05 -0.76
N ILE A 111 8.13 8.03 -0.59
CA ILE A 111 7.49 7.96 0.72
C ILE A 111 6.94 6.56 0.94
N ILE A 112 7.31 5.94 2.06
CA ILE A 112 6.73 4.69 2.53
C ILE A 112 5.85 4.97 3.75
N ILE A 113 4.57 4.64 3.65
CA ILE A 113 3.59 4.70 4.73
C ILE A 113 3.37 3.29 5.24
N THR A 114 3.38 3.11 6.56
CA THR A 114 3.18 1.81 7.17
C THR A 114 2.12 1.84 8.27
N PRO A 115 1.03 1.04 8.14
CA PRO A 115 0.13 0.66 9.23
C PRO A 115 0.63 -0.53 10.05
N VAL A 116 1.77 -1.13 9.70
CA VAL A 116 2.13 -2.46 10.20
C VAL A 116 2.41 -2.45 11.70
N VAL A 117 1.71 -3.33 12.43
CA VAL A 117 1.98 -3.62 13.84
C VAL A 117 2.44 -5.08 13.96
N PRO A 118 3.64 -5.35 14.51
CA PRO A 118 4.16 -6.70 14.77
C PRO A 118 3.33 -7.47 15.81
N MET A 119 2.23 -8.07 15.38
CA MET A 119 1.34 -8.89 16.21
C MET A 119 1.45 -10.36 15.81
N VAL A 120 1.49 -11.25 16.80
CA VAL A 120 1.45 -12.71 16.61
C VAL A 120 0.24 -13.27 17.33
N LYS A 121 -0.47 -14.20 16.70
CA LYS A 121 -1.56 -14.92 17.35
C LYS A 121 -0.98 -16.04 18.23
N GLU A 122 -1.24 -15.97 19.53
CA GLU A 122 -0.89 -17.00 20.51
C GLU A 122 -2.17 -17.50 21.19
N GLY A 123 -2.58 -18.72 20.85
CA GLY A 123 -3.91 -19.22 21.21
C GLY A 123 -5.01 -18.33 20.66
N ASP A 124 -5.82 -17.76 21.55
CA ASP A 124 -6.93 -16.84 21.21
C ASP A 124 -6.55 -15.36 21.31
N LEU A 125 -5.31 -15.04 21.66
CA LEU A 125 -4.84 -13.66 21.86
C LEU A 125 -3.93 -13.21 20.72
N PHE A 126 -3.97 -11.90 20.43
CA PHE A 126 -2.96 -11.23 19.63
C PHE A 126 -1.96 -10.56 20.56
N VAL A 127 -0.72 -11.01 20.51
CA VAL A 127 0.38 -10.53 21.35
C VAL A 127 1.31 -9.67 20.51
N TYR A 128 1.64 -8.50 21.03
CA TYR A 128 2.63 -7.62 20.44
C TYR A 128 4.04 -8.20 20.59
N LYS A 129 4.75 -8.37 19.49
CA LYS A 129 6.14 -8.86 19.43
C LYS A 129 6.99 -7.89 18.62
N PRO A 130 7.48 -6.80 19.23
CA PRO A 130 8.28 -5.82 18.52
C PRO A 130 9.59 -6.44 18.00
N PRO A 131 10.14 -5.92 16.89
CA PRO A 131 11.50 -6.24 16.48
C PRO A 131 12.51 -5.60 17.44
N GLU A 132 13.80 -5.92 17.26
CA GLU A 132 14.89 -5.35 18.06
C GLU A 132 14.94 -3.81 18.00
N GLU A 133 14.51 -3.22 16.89
CA GLU A 133 14.40 -1.77 16.71
C GLU A 133 13.25 -1.14 17.51
N GLY A 134 12.42 -1.94 18.17
CA GLY A 134 11.34 -1.49 19.05
C GLY A 134 10.00 -1.23 18.36
N SER A 135 9.96 -1.01 17.05
CA SER A 135 8.71 -0.91 16.28
C SER A 135 8.89 -1.31 14.82
N ALA A 136 7.79 -1.64 14.12
CA ALA A 136 7.86 -1.90 12.68
C ALA A 136 8.36 -0.69 11.89
N ALA A 137 7.91 0.53 12.23
CA ALA A 137 8.36 1.74 11.55
C ALA A 137 9.87 1.96 11.69
N LEU A 138 10.45 1.72 12.87
CA LEU A 138 11.90 1.81 13.08
C LEU A 138 12.66 0.70 12.33
N ALA A 139 12.13 -0.53 12.32
CA ALA A 139 12.69 -1.62 11.54
C ALA A 139 12.65 -1.33 10.02
N ILE A 140 11.55 -0.76 9.52
CA ILE A 140 11.42 -0.32 8.12
C ILE A 140 12.43 0.79 7.82
N GLN A 141 12.51 1.84 8.66
CA GLN A 141 13.44 2.96 8.49
C GLN A 141 14.91 2.51 8.40
N LYS A 142 15.29 1.49 9.17
CA LYS A 142 16.63 0.89 9.13
C LYS A 142 16.92 0.15 7.81
N ASN A 143 15.89 -0.35 7.13
CA ASN A 143 16.01 -1.22 5.96
C ASN A 143 15.70 -0.54 4.62
N VAL A 144 15.37 0.76 4.61
CA VAL A 144 15.18 1.55 3.38
C VAL A 144 16.41 2.40 3.06
N PRO A 145 16.58 2.89 1.82
CA PRO A 145 17.57 3.91 1.50
C PRO A 145 17.41 5.18 2.35
N ALA A 146 18.52 5.87 2.67
CA ALA A 146 18.48 7.10 3.47
C ALA A 146 17.65 8.23 2.83
N SER A 147 17.47 8.19 1.50
CA SER A 147 16.62 9.11 0.75
C SER A 147 15.13 8.81 0.86
N THR A 148 14.75 7.63 1.38
CA THR A 148 13.35 7.20 1.52
C THR A 148 12.79 7.70 2.84
N LYS A 149 11.61 8.33 2.79
CA LYS A 149 10.93 8.84 3.99
C LYS A 149 9.95 7.79 4.50
N VAL A 150 10.06 7.40 5.77
CA VAL A 150 9.12 6.47 6.41
C VAL A 150 8.11 7.24 7.26
N VAL A 151 6.83 6.94 7.08
CA VAL A 151 5.71 7.54 7.80
C VAL A 151 4.91 6.44 8.49
N ALA A 152 4.84 6.49 9.82
CA ALA A 152 3.99 5.63 10.63
C ALA A 152 2.56 6.22 10.66
N ALA A 153 1.58 5.50 10.11
CA ALA A 153 0.19 5.95 10.06
C ALA A 153 -0.79 4.78 9.93
N PHE A 154 -2.02 4.95 10.42
CA PHE A 154 -3.11 3.95 10.36
C PHE A 154 -2.89 2.68 11.21
N HIS A 155 -2.23 2.80 12.37
CA HIS A 155 -2.04 1.73 13.37
C HIS A 155 -3.25 1.54 14.30
#